data_AF-A0A4U9D020-F1
#
_entry.id   AF-A0A4U9D020-F1
#
_cell.length_a   1.000
_cell.length_b   1.000
_cell.length_c   1.000
_cell.angle_alpha   90.00
_cell.angle_beta   90.00
_cell.angle_gamma   90.00
#
_symmetry.space_group_name_H-M   'P 1'
#
loop_
_entity.id
_entity.type
_entity.pdbx_description
1 polymer ?
#
loop_
_entity_poly.entity_id
_entity_poly.type
_entity_poly.pdbx_seq_one_letter_code
_entity_poly.pdbx_strand_id
1 'polypeptide(L)'
;MTADCLPVLFCNRAGTEVAAAHAGWRGLCDGVLEETVACFADNPENILAWLGPAIGPEAFEVGAEVREAFMSKDAKADSAFRPVGEKYFADIYQLARQRLANVGVEQIFGGDRCTLSEKDDFFSYRRDKTTGRMASFIWLI
;
A
#
# COMPACT_ATOMS: atom_id res chain seq x y z
N MET A 1 9.76 -7.91 -0.21
CA MET A 1 9.16 -9.26 -0.23
C MET A 1 7.88 -9.23 0.59
N THR A 2 6.77 -9.77 0.07
CA THR A 2 5.42 -9.61 0.64
C THR A 2 4.58 -10.89 0.51
N ALA A 3 3.56 -11.00 1.38
CA ALA A 3 2.38 -11.85 1.23
C ALA A 3 1.30 -11.17 2.06
N ASP A 4 0.40 -10.42 1.41
CA ASP A 4 -0.63 -9.49 1.93
C ASP A 4 -0.22 -8.03 2.12
N CYS A 5 0.95 -7.73 2.70
CA CYS A 5 1.37 -6.33 2.82
C CYS A 5 1.56 -5.69 1.44
N LEU A 6 1.28 -4.39 1.33
CA LEU A 6 1.30 -3.67 0.07
C LEU A 6 2.74 -3.41 -0.43
N PRO A 7 3.15 -3.98 -1.57
CA PRO A 7 4.34 -3.50 -2.27
C PRO A 7 3.99 -2.25 -3.08
N VAL A 8 4.81 -1.21 -2.98
CA VAL A 8 4.69 -0.01 -3.84
C VAL A 8 5.99 0.19 -4.59
N LEU A 9 5.90 0.30 -5.91
CA LEU A 9 7.05 0.63 -6.77
C LEU A 9 6.93 2.08 -7.23
N PHE A 10 8.05 2.76 -7.30
CA PHE A 10 8.13 4.16 -7.70
C PHE A 10 9.17 4.35 -8.80
N CYS A 11 8.88 5.22 -9.75
CA CYS A 11 9.88 5.79 -10.63
C CYS A 11 9.52 7.23 -10.97
N ASN A 12 10.51 8.01 -11.41
CA ASN A 12 10.21 9.30 -12.03
C ASN A 12 9.97 9.14 -13.55
N ARG A 13 9.26 10.10 -14.15
CA ARG A 13 8.96 10.11 -15.60
C ARG A 13 10.22 10.12 -16.48
N ALA A 14 11.32 10.69 -15.99
CA ALA A 14 12.58 10.71 -16.73
C ALA A 14 13.28 9.33 -16.74
N GLY A 15 12.85 8.39 -15.88
CA GLY A 15 13.46 7.06 -15.80
C GLY A 15 14.89 7.08 -15.27
N THR A 16 15.18 7.99 -14.31
CA THR A 16 16.50 8.16 -13.71
C THR A 16 16.55 7.78 -12.24
N GLU A 17 15.39 7.62 -11.61
CA GLU A 17 15.26 7.28 -10.19
C GLU A 17 14.17 6.22 -10.01
N VAL A 18 14.43 5.24 -9.14
CA VAL A 18 13.47 4.18 -8.81
C VAL A 18 13.53 3.84 -7.33
N ALA A 19 12.40 3.41 -6.76
CA ALA A 19 12.34 2.93 -5.40
C ALA A 19 11.29 1.81 -5.23
N ALA A 20 11.47 1.00 -4.20
CA ALA A 20 10.51 -0.03 -3.80
C ALA A 20 10.27 0.05 -2.30
N ALA A 21 9.01 0.16 -1.91
CA ALA A 21 8.58 0.21 -0.51
C ALA A 21 7.73 -1.01 -0.14
N HIS A 22 7.90 -1.49 1.09
CA HIS A 22 7.03 -2.49 1.71
C HIS A 22 6.14 -1.80 2.75
N ALA A 23 4.87 -1.62 2.40
CA ALA A 23 3.88 -0.90 3.19
C ALA A 23 2.89 -1.87 3.85
N GLY A 24 3.32 -2.56 4.90
CA GLY A 24 2.36 -3.12 5.87
C GLY A 24 1.64 -1.99 6.61
N TRP A 25 0.47 -2.24 7.23
CA TRP A 25 -0.35 -1.17 7.81
C TRP A 25 0.39 -0.26 8.79
N ARG A 26 1.32 -0.80 9.61
CA ARG A 26 2.15 0.00 10.53
C ARG A 26 3.06 0.95 9.78
N GLY A 27 3.88 0.42 8.86
CA GLY A 27 4.79 1.24 8.05
C GLY A 27 4.05 2.26 7.19
N LEU A 28 2.89 1.88 6.63
CA LEU A 28 2.03 2.79 5.88
C LEU A 28 1.48 3.91 6.77
N CYS A 29 1.02 3.58 7.98
CA CYS A 29 0.55 4.57 8.97
C CYS A 29 1.68 5.51 9.41
N ASP A 30 2.88 4.97 9.61
CA ASP A 30 4.06 5.67 10.09
C ASP A 30 4.81 6.46 9.01
N GLY A 31 4.34 6.42 7.75
CA GLY A 31 4.79 7.31 6.70
C GLY A 31 5.86 6.76 5.76
N VAL A 32 5.99 5.43 5.62
CA VAL A 32 7.01 4.82 4.77
C VAL A 32 6.93 5.27 3.30
N LEU A 33 5.74 5.61 2.80
CA LEU A 33 5.58 6.07 1.42
C LEU A 33 6.10 7.50 1.26
N GLU A 34 5.81 8.37 2.22
CA GLU A 34 6.28 9.74 2.27
C GLU A 34 7.80 9.80 2.39
N GLU A 35 8.39 8.98 3.28
CA GLU A 35 9.85 8.85 3.41
C GLU A 35 10.48 8.33 2.12
N THR A 36 9.81 7.42 1.40
CA THR A 36 10.29 6.93 0.09
C THR A 36 10.25 8.03 -0.96
N VAL A 37 9.17 8.81 -1.02
CA VAL A 37 9.01 9.93 -1.96
C VAL A 37 10.02 11.05 -1.67
N ALA A 38 10.29 11.35 -0.40
CA ALA A 38 11.27 12.35 0.00
C ALA A 38 12.73 12.00 -0.41
N CYS A 39 13.00 10.75 -0.78
CA CYS A 39 14.30 10.34 -1.31
C CYS A 39 14.51 10.67 -2.80
N PHE A 40 13.45 11.05 -3.53
CA PHE A 40 13.57 11.44 -4.94
C PHE A 40 14.08 12.87 -5.03
N ALA A 41 14.97 13.12 -6.00
CA ALA A 41 15.42 14.46 -6.35
C ALA A 41 14.40 15.21 -7.24
N ASP A 42 13.62 14.46 -8.02
CA ASP A 42 12.54 15.00 -8.86
C ASP A 42 11.34 15.51 -8.05
N ASN A 43 10.52 16.36 -8.66
CA ASN A 43 9.31 16.84 -8.02
C ASN A 43 8.22 15.74 -7.96
N PRO A 44 7.35 15.73 -6.93
CA PRO A 44 6.31 14.70 -6.77
C PRO A 44 5.37 14.50 -7.97
N GLU A 45 5.06 15.54 -8.74
CA GLU A 45 4.21 15.45 -9.93
C GLU A 45 4.81 14.59 -11.06
N ASN A 46 6.14 14.40 -11.03
CA ASN A 46 6.88 13.56 -11.97
C ASN A 46 7.03 12.12 -11.48
N ILE A 47 6.61 11.81 -10.25
CA ILE A 47 6.70 10.48 -9.68
C ILE A 47 5.47 9.66 -10.06
N LEU A 48 5.72 8.46 -10.57
CA LEU A 48 4.73 7.43 -10.84
C LEU A 48 4.80 6.41 -9.70
N ALA A 49 3.65 6.04 -9.15
CA ALA A 49 3.54 4.99 -8.14
C ALA A 49 2.70 3.83 -8.66
N TRP A 50 3.17 2.60 -8.48
CA TRP A 50 2.40 1.39 -8.77
C TRP A 50 2.13 0.62 -7.49
N LEU A 51 0.85 0.42 -7.19
CA LEU A 51 0.37 -0.38 -6.07
C LEU A 51 0.28 -1.84 -6.51
N GLY A 52 1.20 -2.68 -6.04
CA GLY A 52 1.22 -4.10 -6.39
C GLY A 52 0.24 -4.94 -5.57
N PRO A 53 0.18 -6.27 -5.81
CA PRO A 53 -0.76 -7.15 -5.14
C PRO A 53 -0.60 -7.16 -3.61
N ALA A 54 -1.69 -6.81 -2.92
CA ALA A 54 -1.84 -6.78 -1.48
C ALA A 54 -3.15 -7.47 -1.06
N ILE A 55 -3.41 -7.57 0.24
CA ILE A 55 -4.72 -8.02 0.72
C ILE A 55 -5.76 -6.92 0.46
N GLY A 56 -6.81 -7.29 -0.29
CA GLY A 56 -7.82 -6.34 -0.77
C GLY A 56 -8.84 -5.92 0.31
N PRO A 57 -9.65 -4.88 0.02
CA PRO A 57 -10.60 -4.29 0.98
C PRO A 57 -11.65 -5.28 1.46
N GLU A 58 -12.08 -6.22 0.62
CA GLU A 58 -13.08 -7.23 0.99
C GLU A 58 -12.52 -8.36 1.89
N ALA A 59 -11.22 -8.34 2.18
CA ALA A 59 -10.53 -9.39 2.91
C ALA A 59 -9.73 -8.89 4.12
N PHE A 60 -9.32 -7.61 4.12
CA PHE A 60 -8.42 -7.07 5.13
C PHE A 60 -9.16 -6.60 6.39
N GLU A 61 -9.66 -7.56 7.17
CA GLU A 61 -10.32 -7.28 8.45
C GLU A 61 -9.29 -6.88 9.53
N VAL A 62 -9.48 -5.72 10.16
CA VAL A 62 -8.64 -5.15 11.21
C VAL A 62 -9.48 -4.69 12.41
N GLY A 63 -8.86 -4.54 13.57
CA GLY A 63 -9.51 -3.96 14.75
C GLY A 63 -9.61 -2.44 14.68
N ALA A 64 -10.37 -1.85 15.62
CA ALA A 64 -10.58 -0.41 15.71
C ALA A 64 -9.27 0.37 15.89
N GLU A 65 -8.26 -0.22 16.54
CA GLU A 65 -6.96 0.39 16.80
C GLU A 65 -6.23 0.77 15.50
N VAL A 66 -6.41 -0.01 14.43
CA VAL A 66 -5.80 0.29 13.13
C VAL A 66 -6.47 1.51 12.50
N ARG A 67 -7.81 1.55 12.50
CA ARG A 67 -8.58 2.69 11.98
C ARG A 67 -8.22 3.98 12.74
N GLU A 68 -8.20 3.92 14.06
CA GLU A 68 -7.87 5.05 14.92
C GLU A 68 -6.43 5.54 14.68
N ALA A 69 -5.47 4.62 14.53
CA ALA A 69 -4.09 4.98 14.21
C ALA A 69 -4.00 5.80 12.91
N PHE A 70 -4.66 5.36 11.84
CA PHE A 70 -4.67 6.12 10.58
C PHE A 70 -5.41 7.46 10.70
N MET A 71 -6.60 7.48 11.32
CA MET A 71 -7.38 8.71 11.50
C MET A 71 -6.67 9.75 12.37
N SER A 72 -5.81 9.31 13.31
CA SER A 72 -4.98 10.22 14.11
C SER A 72 -3.93 10.98 13.28
N LYS A 73 -3.54 10.42 12.13
CA LYS A 73 -2.58 11.04 11.19
C LYS A 73 -3.29 11.86 10.13
N ASP A 74 -4.39 11.34 9.58
CA ASP A 74 -5.23 12.01 8.59
C ASP A 74 -6.69 11.55 8.74
N ALA A 75 -7.59 12.48 9.07
CA ALA A 75 -9.01 12.18 9.25
C ALA A 75 -9.68 11.61 7.98
N LYS A 76 -9.15 11.88 6.78
CA LYS A 76 -9.66 11.32 5.51
C LYS A 76 -9.57 9.80 5.47
N ALA A 77 -8.69 9.21 6.28
CA ALA A 77 -8.51 7.77 6.36
C ALA A 77 -9.78 7.01 6.69
N ASP A 78 -10.76 7.63 7.37
CA ASP A 78 -12.05 7.02 7.69
C ASP A 78 -12.75 6.42 6.46
N SER A 79 -12.64 7.10 5.31
CA SER A 79 -13.24 6.64 4.04
C SER A 79 -12.63 5.33 3.51
N ALA A 80 -11.48 4.91 4.02
CA ALA A 80 -10.84 3.65 3.67
C ALA A 80 -11.21 2.49 4.63
N PHE A 81 -12.12 2.70 5.59
CA PHE A 81 -12.57 1.66 6.51
C PHE A 81 -14.07 1.43 6.41
N ARG A 82 -14.47 0.19 6.11
CA ARG A 82 -15.87 -0.24 6.11
C ARG A 82 -16.17 -1.05 7.37
N PRO A 83 -17.15 -0.67 8.20
CA PRO A 83 -17.46 -1.41 9.43
C PRO A 83 -17.99 -2.82 9.13
N VAL A 84 -17.59 -3.78 9.97
CA VAL A 84 -18.05 -5.18 9.97
C VAL A 84 -18.09 -5.72 11.41
N GLY A 85 -19.29 -5.75 12.00
CA GLY A 85 -19.46 -6.07 13.43
C GLY A 85 -18.70 -5.07 14.31
N GLU A 86 -17.81 -5.58 15.18
CA GLU A 86 -16.92 -4.76 16.03
C GLU A 86 -15.59 -4.39 15.36
N LYS A 87 -15.41 -4.75 14.09
CA LYS A 87 -14.17 -4.58 13.33
C LYS A 87 -14.39 -3.78 12.05
N TYR A 88 -13.35 -3.65 11.24
CA TYR A 88 -13.38 -2.94 9.97
C TYR A 88 -12.69 -3.74 8.87
N PHE A 89 -13.24 -3.66 7.67
CA PHE A 89 -12.52 -3.96 6.45
C PHE A 89 -11.73 -2.72 6.02
N ALA A 90 -10.40 -2.84 5.97
CA ALA A 90 -9.51 -1.74 5.60
C ALA A 90 -9.11 -1.84 4.12
N ASP A 91 -9.24 -0.73 3.40
CA ASP A 91 -8.73 -0.58 2.03
C ASP A 91 -7.30 -0.03 2.07
N ILE A 92 -6.32 -0.95 2.01
CA ILE A 92 -4.90 -0.59 2.04
C ILE A 92 -4.48 0.22 0.79
N TYR A 93 -5.17 0.04 -0.34
CA TYR A 93 -4.90 0.80 -1.55
C TYR A 93 -5.41 2.23 -1.42
N GLN A 94 -6.61 2.43 -0.88
CA GLN A 94 -7.15 3.76 -0.63
C GLN A 94 -6.32 4.52 0.41
N LEU A 95 -5.88 3.86 1.48
CA LEU A 95 -4.94 4.44 2.44
C LEU A 95 -3.65 4.90 1.76
N ALA A 96 -3.04 4.06 0.92
CA ALA A 96 -1.83 4.44 0.19
C ALA A 96 -2.05 5.62 -0.76
N ARG A 97 -3.18 5.65 -1.48
CA ARG A 97 -3.55 6.77 -2.35
C ARG A 97 -3.67 8.08 -1.58
N GLN A 98 -4.26 8.07 -0.39
CA GLN A 98 -4.37 9.25 0.46
C GLN A 98 -3.00 9.75 0.93
N ARG A 99 -2.12 8.85 1.39
CA ARG A 99 -0.76 9.23 1.84
C ARG A 99 0.07 9.81 0.69
N LEU A 100 0.01 9.19 -0.49
CA LEU A 100 0.70 9.67 -1.69
C LEU A 100 0.17 11.02 -2.19
N ALA A 101 -1.15 11.21 -2.19
CA ALA A 101 -1.77 12.49 -2.57
C ALA A 101 -1.33 13.63 -1.64
N ASN A 102 -1.17 13.36 -0.33
CA ASN A 102 -0.72 14.38 0.63
C ASN A 102 0.73 14.85 0.39
N VAL A 103 1.54 14.07 -0.34
CA VAL A 103 2.91 14.45 -0.75
C VAL A 103 3.02 14.82 -2.23
N GLY A 104 1.89 15.01 -2.92
CA GLY A 104 1.85 15.49 -4.31
C GLY A 104 2.00 14.40 -5.39
N VAL A 105 2.04 13.12 -5.01
CA VAL A 105 2.10 12.01 -5.97
C VAL A 105 0.68 11.59 -6.37
N GLU A 106 0.22 12.05 -7.52
CA GLU A 106 -1.15 11.78 -8.02
C GLU A 106 -1.21 10.69 -9.10
N GLN A 107 -0.08 10.32 -9.70
CA GLN A 107 0.01 9.35 -10.79
C GLN A 107 0.13 7.93 -10.24
N ILE A 108 -0.99 7.37 -9.79
CA ILE A 108 -1.03 6.10 -9.06
C ILE A 108 -1.77 5.01 -9.85
N PHE A 109 -1.07 3.91 -10.15
CA PHE A 109 -1.54 2.77 -10.94
C PHE A 109 -1.66 1.49 -10.09
N GLY A 110 -2.27 0.44 -10.66
CA GLY A 110 -2.48 -0.83 -9.97
C GLY A 110 -3.49 -0.72 -8.82
N GLY A 111 -3.33 -1.58 -7.82
CA GLY A 111 -4.24 -1.65 -6.68
C GLY A 111 -5.57 -2.33 -6.97
N ASP A 112 -5.56 -3.29 -7.90
CA ASP A 112 -6.72 -4.00 -8.44
C ASP A 112 -6.72 -5.50 -8.14
N ARG A 113 -5.75 -5.98 -7.35
CA ARG A 113 -5.56 -7.40 -7.01
C ARG A 113 -5.82 -7.69 -5.53
N CYS A 114 -6.12 -8.93 -5.18
CA CYS A 114 -6.27 -9.36 -3.79
C CYS A 114 -5.52 -10.68 -3.54
N THR A 115 -4.45 -10.63 -2.75
CA THR A 115 -3.62 -11.81 -2.43
C THR A 115 -4.38 -12.91 -1.70
N LEU A 116 -5.38 -12.54 -0.89
CA LEU A 116 -6.21 -13.50 -0.17
C LEU A 116 -7.20 -14.21 -1.11
N SER A 117 -7.89 -13.44 -1.96
CA SER A 117 -8.96 -13.96 -2.83
C SER A 117 -8.42 -14.72 -4.03
N GLU A 118 -7.32 -14.27 -4.62
CA GLU A 118 -6.72 -14.86 -5.83
C GLU A 118 -5.66 -15.90 -5.45
N LYS A 119 -6.14 -16.99 -4.83
CA LYS A 119 -5.30 -18.04 -4.22
C LYS A 119 -4.38 -18.78 -5.20
N ASP A 120 -4.75 -18.85 -6.47
CA ASP A 120 -3.99 -19.59 -7.49
C ASP A 120 -2.80 -18.76 -8.00
N ASP A 121 -2.83 -17.44 -7.79
CA ASP A 121 -1.81 -16.49 -8.25
C ASP A 121 -0.88 -16.03 -7.12
N PHE A 122 -1.35 -15.97 -5.87
CA PHE A 122 -0.63 -15.33 -4.77
C PHE A 122 -0.60 -16.13 -3.46
N PHE A 123 0.55 -16.07 -2.77
CA PHE A 123 0.63 -16.42 -1.36
C PHE A 123 -0.06 -15.37 -0.49
N SER A 124 -0.76 -15.82 0.56
CA SER A 124 -1.38 -14.95 1.56
C SER A 124 -1.11 -15.46 2.96
N TYR A 125 -0.44 -14.64 3.78
CA TYR A 125 -0.16 -14.98 5.17
C TYR A 125 -1.44 -15.05 6.00
N ARG A 126 -2.40 -14.17 5.73
CA ARG A 126 -3.71 -14.13 6.38
C ARG A 126 -4.45 -15.44 6.19
N ARG A 127 -4.45 -15.97 4.96
CA ARG A 127 -5.08 -17.23 4.55
C ARG A 127 -4.34 -18.45 5.11
N ASP A 128 -3.04 -18.54 4.86
CA ASP A 128 -2.30 -19.82 4.97
C ASP A 128 -1.39 -19.91 6.21
N LYS A 129 -1.07 -18.78 6.87
CA LYS A 129 -0.07 -18.62 7.95
C LYS A 129 1.35 -19.04 7.54
N THR A 130 1.60 -20.32 7.36
CA THR A 130 2.87 -20.86 6.89
C THR A 130 2.81 -20.99 5.37
N THR A 131 3.41 -20.03 4.66
CA THR A 131 3.30 -19.92 3.20
C THR A 131 4.52 -19.24 2.60
N GLY A 132 4.64 -19.27 1.28
CA GLY A 132 5.69 -18.60 0.52
C GLY A 132 5.59 -17.07 0.54
N ARG A 133 6.41 -16.41 -0.26
CA ARG A 133 6.40 -14.95 -0.42
C ARG A 133 6.59 -14.59 -1.88
N MET A 134 5.96 -13.49 -2.30
CA MET A 134 6.21 -12.84 -3.56
C MET A 134 7.19 -11.68 -3.36
N ALA A 135 7.68 -11.12 -4.47
CA ALA A 135 8.46 -9.90 -4.47
C ALA A 135 8.12 -9.06 -5.70
N SER A 136 8.17 -7.74 -5.51
CA SER A 136 8.03 -6.74 -6.56
C SER A 136 9.39 -6.08 -6.75
N PHE A 137 9.83 -5.93 -7.98
CA PHE A 137 11.17 -5.46 -8.33
C PHE A 137 11.07 -4.29 -9.31
N ILE A 138 12.02 -3.36 -9.19
CA ILE A 138 12.23 -2.25 -10.11
C ILE A 138 13.71 -1.92 -10.15
N TRP A 139 14.22 -1.52 -11.31
CA TRP A 139 15.61 -1.13 -11.52
C TRP A 139 15.73 -0.18 -12.71
N LEU A 140 16.86 0.52 -12.80
CA LEU A 140 17.26 1.29 -13.99
C LEU A 140 18.00 0.36 -14.97
N ILE A 141 17.66 0.44 -16.25
CA ILE A 141 18.21 -0.41 -17.32
C ILE A 141 19.70 -0.11 -17.56
#